data_AF-A0A916E5V8-F1
#
_entry.id   AF-A0A916E5V8-F1
#
_cell.length_a   1.000
_cell.length_b   1.000
_cell.length_c   1.000
_cell.angle_alpha   90.00
_cell.angle_beta   90.00
_cell.angle_gamma   90.00
#
_symmetry.space_group_name_H-M   'P 1'
#
loop_
_entity.id
_entity.type
_entity.pdbx_description
1 polymer ?
#
loop_
_entity_poly.entity_id
_entity_poly.type
_entity_poly.pdbx_seq_one_letter_code
_entity_poly.pdbx_strand_id
1 'polypeptide(L)'
;MNILRGIVQTNADLYLGEIAQEMEVQSGKHVSIPTLWRSLAYCGITRKKLHKIAKEHGIIAVDIMEGGCTKEKFKEFVISQVLPQMNSYPQARSVLILDNARIHHDDGLLEYLDAFGLFEKI
;
A
#
# COMPACT_ATOMS: atom_id res chain seq x y z
N MET A 1 -10.46 -0.85 -23.83
CA MET A 1 -9.87 -0.61 -22.49
C MET A 1 -10.86 -0.59 -21.33
N ASN A 2 -12.15 -0.92 -21.52
CA ASN A 2 -13.10 -0.97 -20.39
C ASN A 2 -12.83 -2.18 -19.47
N ILE A 3 -12.41 -3.31 -20.05
CA ILE A 3 -12.06 -4.53 -19.32
C ILE A 3 -10.91 -4.30 -18.33
N LEU A 4 -9.78 -3.73 -18.78
CA LEU A 4 -8.64 -3.42 -17.89
C LEU A 4 -9.02 -2.45 -16.77
N ARG A 5 -9.81 -1.42 -17.07
CA ARG A 5 -10.31 -0.49 -16.04
C ARG A 5 -11.22 -1.22 -15.05
N GLY A 6 -12.11 -2.09 -15.54
CA GLY A 6 -12.97 -2.93 -14.72
C GLY A 6 -12.16 -3.83 -13.78
N ILE A 7 -11.21 -4.60 -14.31
CA ILE A 7 -10.36 -5.50 -13.51
C ILE A 7 -9.62 -4.73 -12.41
N VAL A 8 -9.00 -3.59 -12.74
CA VAL A 8 -8.27 -2.76 -11.76
C VAL A 8 -9.19 -2.10 -10.74
N GLN A 9 -10.45 -1.80 -11.10
CA GLN A 9 -11.44 -1.21 -10.20
C GLN A 9 -12.15 -2.25 -9.32
N THR A 10 -12.32 -3.48 -9.81
CA THR A 10 -12.97 -4.57 -9.09
C THR A 10 -12.01 -5.28 -8.15
N ASN A 11 -10.74 -5.42 -8.54
CA ASN A 11 -9.71 -6.05 -7.73
C ASN A 11 -8.43 -5.23 -7.79
N ALA A 12 -8.27 -4.34 -6.80
CA ALA A 12 -7.06 -3.52 -6.68
C ALA A 12 -5.82 -4.36 -6.32
N ASP A 13 -6.00 -5.59 -5.84
CA ASP A 13 -4.93 -6.42 -5.27
C ASP A 13 -4.26 -7.38 -6.27
N LEU A 14 -4.59 -7.31 -7.57
CA LEU A 14 -4.04 -8.21 -8.59
C LEU A 14 -2.62 -7.82 -9.04
N TYR A 15 -1.73 -8.81 -9.12
CA TYR A 15 -0.40 -8.66 -9.71
C TYR A 15 -0.46 -8.41 -11.21
N LEU A 16 0.61 -7.87 -11.80
CA LEU A 16 0.66 -7.61 -13.25
C LEU A 16 0.48 -8.88 -14.10
N GLY A 17 1.00 -10.00 -13.62
CA GLY A 17 0.82 -11.31 -14.25
C GLY A 17 -0.63 -11.79 -14.14
N GLU A 18 -1.27 -11.58 -13.01
CA GLU A 18 -2.68 -11.92 -12.81
C GLU A 18 -3.60 -11.02 -13.63
N ILE A 19 -3.31 -9.73 -13.73
CA ILE A 19 -4.03 -8.82 -14.63
C ILE A 19 -3.87 -9.28 -16.08
N ALA A 20 -2.67 -9.73 -16.48
CA ALA A 20 -2.46 -10.26 -17.83
C ALA A 20 -3.25 -11.55 -18.06
N GLN A 21 -3.26 -12.46 -17.08
CA GLN A 21 -4.02 -13.71 -17.13
C GLN A 21 -5.54 -13.45 -17.13
N GLU A 22 -6.02 -12.54 -16.30
CA GLU A 22 -7.44 -12.16 -16.24
C GLU A 22 -7.88 -11.46 -17.54
N MET A 23 -7.01 -10.63 -18.12
CA MET A 23 -7.24 -10.08 -19.45
C MET A 23 -7.30 -11.17 -20.53
N GLU A 24 -6.47 -12.20 -20.43
CA GLU A 24 -6.53 -13.35 -21.33
C GLU A 24 -7.83 -14.14 -21.15
N VAL A 25 -8.25 -14.40 -19.91
CA VAL A 25 -9.52 -15.07 -19.58
C VAL A 25 -10.72 -14.29 -20.12
N GLN A 26 -10.77 -12.97 -19.90
CA GLN A 26 -11.93 -12.16 -20.26
C GLN A 26 -11.98 -11.74 -21.73
N SER A 27 -10.83 -11.62 -22.39
CA SER A 27 -10.75 -11.13 -23.77
C SER A 27 -10.23 -12.14 -24.79
N GLY A 28 -9.76 -13.31 -24.33
CA GLY A 28 -9.12 -14.34 -25.16
C GLY A 28 -7.77 -13.91 -25.74
N LYS A 29 -7.20 -12.80 -25.26
CA LYS A 29 -5.98 -12.21 -25.83
C LYS A 29 -4.86 -12.23 -24.80
N HIS A 30 -3.80 -12.96 -25.14
CA HIS A 30 -2.56 -12.92 -24.39
C HIS A 30 -1.86 -11.56 -24.59
N VAL A 31 -1.67 -10.81 -23.50
CA VAL A 31 -1.02 -9.49 -23.51
C VAL A 31 0.33 -9.59 -22.83
N SER A 32 1.40 -9.22 -23.54
CA SER A 32 2.73 -9.16 -22.92
C SER A 32 2.79 -8.08 -21.84
N ILE A 33 3.54 -8.34 -20.77
CA ILE A 33 3.75 -7.41 -19.65
C ILE A 33 4.10 -5.97 -20.10
N PRO A 34 5.00 -5.74 -21.08
CA PRO A 34 5.28 -4.39 -21.59
C PRO A 34 4.08 -3.73 -22.30
N THR A 35 3.23 -4.53 -22.96
CA THR A 35 2.00 -4.05 -23.60
C THR A 35 0.96 -3.66 -22.56
N LEU A 36 0.81 -4.48 -21.51
CA LEU A 36 -0.07 -4.18 -20.39
C LEU A 36 0.33 -2.87 -19.71
N TRP A 37 1.63 -2.63 -19.51
CA TRP A 37 2.15 -1.36 -18.99
C TRP A 37 1.77 -0.16 -19.84
N ARG A 38 1.92 -0.25 -21.18
CA ARG A 38 1.50 0.83 -22.09
C ARG A 38 0.00 1.11 -21.98
N SER A 39 -0.82 0.06 -21.86
CA SER A 39 -2.26 0.19 -21.71
C SER A 39 -2.69 0.76 -20.35
N LEU A 40 -2.01 0.39 -19.27
CA LEU A 40 -2.22 0.95 -17.93
C LEU A 40 -1.85 2.43 -17.88
N ALA A 41 -0.71 2.79 -18.46
CA ALA A 41 -0.27 4.18 -18.58
C ALA A 41 -1.29 5.01 -19.38
N TYR A 42 -1.82 4.47 -20.49
CA TYR A 42 -2.91 5.11 -21.24
C TYR A 42 -4.18 5.27 -20.41
N CYS A 43 -4.47 4.36 -19.48
CA CYS A 43 -5.60 4.49 -18.56
C CYS A 43 -5.39 5.49 -17.41
N GLY A 44 -4.23 6.15 -17.35
CA GLY A 44 -3.87 7.07 -16.27
C GLY A 44 -3.41 6.38 -14.99
N ILE A 45 -3.15 5.06 -15.04
CA ILE A 45 -2.66 4.28 -13.91
C ILE A 45 -1.14 4.37 -13.93
N THR A 46 -0.58 5.15 -12.99
CA THR A 46 0.86 5.36 -12.89
C THR A 46 1.54 4.24 -12.10
N ARG A 47 2.84 4.08 -12.35
CA ARG A 47 3.71 3.06 -11.73
C ARG A 47 3.58 3.02 -10.19
N LYS A 48 3.34 4.16 -9.52
CA LYS A 48 3.20 4.24 -8.07
C LYS A 48 2.00 3.45 -7.52
N LYS A 49 0.87 3.43 -8.24
CA LYS A 49 -0.33 2.68 -7.84
C LYS A 49 -0.08 1.17 -7.92
N LEU A 50 0.55 0.73 -9.00
CA LEU A 50 0.73 -0.69 -9.30
C LEU A 50 1.88 -1.34 -8.52
N HIS A 51 2.95 -0.59 -8.22
CA HIS A 51 4.11 -1.09 -7.46
C HIS A 51 3.80 -1.29 -5.96
N LYS A 52 2.71 -0.68 -5.47
CA LYS A 52 2.29 -0.78 -4.07
C LYS A 52 1.60 -2.10 -3.73
N ILE A 53 0.93 -2.70 -4.73
CA ILE A 53 0.30 -4.02 -4.64
C ILE A 53 1.30 -5.12 -5.05
N ALA A 54 2.22 -4.81 -5.97
CA ALA A 54 3.05 -5.81 -6.64
C ALA A 54 4.24 -6.39 -5.84
N LYS A 55 4.51 -6.00 -4.59
CA LYS A 55 5.79 -6.40 -3.96
C LYS A 55 5.75 -7.58 -3.00
N GLU A 56 4.95 -7.66 -1.95
CA GLU A 56 5.28 -8.67 -0.92
C GLU A 56 4.10 -9.01 -0.01
N HIS A 57 4.01 -10.28 0.38
CA HIS A 57 3.38 -10.77 1.61
C HIS A 57 3.87 -10.08 2.92
N GLY A 58 4.56 -8.93 2.82
CA GLY A 58 5.14 -8.13 3.89
C GLY A 58 4.67 -6.67 3.92
N ILE A 59 3.90 -6.19 2.92
CA ILE A 59 3.22 -4.89 3.02
C ILE A 59 1.91 -5.09 3.75
N ILE A 60 1.80 -4.54 4.96
CA ILE A 60 0.60 -4.69 5.81
C ILE A 60 -0.42 -3.57 5.55
N ALA A 61 0.02 -2.36 5.21
CA ALA A 61 -0.88 -1.21 5.08
C ALA A 61 -0.46 -0.25 3.95
N VAL A 62 -1.46 0.34 3.30
CA VAL A 62 -1.32 1.12 2.07
C VAL A 62 -2.32 2.28 2.06
N ASP A 63 -1.84 3.52 2.19
CA ASP A 63 -2.68 4.72 1.99
C ASP A 63 -2.30 5.54 0.74
N ILE A 64 -3.29 5.87 -0.11
CA ILE A 64 -3.13 6.65 -1.34
C ILE A 64 -3.91 7.95 -1.17
N MET A 65 -3.16 9.05 -1.02
CA MET A 65 -3.71 10.38 -0.79
C MET A 65 -3.32 11.36 -1.90
N GLU A 66 -4.16 12.37 -2.11
CA GLU A 66 -3.85 13.52 -2.96
C GLU A 66 -3.01 14.56 -2.17
N GLY A 67 -2.02 15.14 -2.84
CA GLY A 67 -1.08 16.09 -2.24
C GLY A 67 0.02 15.44 -1.39
N GLY A 68 0.65 16.23 -0.52
CA GLY A 68 1.67 15.77 0.41
C GLY A 68 1.11 15.05 1.64
N CYS A 69 1.97 14.26 2.30
CA CYS A 69 1.68 13.64 3.58
C CYS A 69 1.96 14.65 4.72
N THR A 70 0.95 14.96 5.52
CA THR A 70 1.08 15.81 6.72
C THR A 70 1.24 14.95 7.97
N LYS A 71 1.61 15.56 9.09
CA LYS A 71 1.72 14.86 10.39
C LYS A 71 0.40 14.20 10.77
N GLU A 72 -0.72 14.89 10.59
CA GLU A 72 -2.07 14.42 10.91
C GLU A 72 -2.45 13.22 10.04
N LYS A 73 -2.21 13.31 8.72
CA LYS A 73 -2.48 12.20 7.79
C LYS A 73 -1.62 10.97 8.12
N PHE A 74 -0.35 11.19 8.44
CA PHE A 74 0.55 10.11 8.83
C PHE A 74 0.11 9.43 10.13
N LYS A 75 -0.22 10.22 11.15
CA LYS A 75 -0.74 9.73 12.43
C LYS A 75 -2.00 8.89 12.24
N GLU A 76 -2.98 9.42 11.50
CA GLU A 76 -4.23 8.71 11.22
C GLU A 76 -3.97 7.38 10.49
N PHE A 77 -3.04 7.37 9.54
CA PHE A 77 -2.63 6.15 8.84
C PHE A 77 -2.01 5.11 9.79
N VAL A 78 -1.09 5.51 10.67
CA VAL A 78 -0.47 4.59 11.64
C VAL A 78 -1.53 3.99 12.56
N ILE A 79 -2.38 4.84 13.15
CA ILE A 79 -3.39 4.41 14.12
C ILE A 79 -4.46 3.53 13.47
N SER A 80 -4.98 3.93 12.30
CA SER A 80 -6.13 3.25 11.69
C SER A 80 -5.75 2.05 10.82
N GLN A 81 -4.55 2.03 10.22
CA GLN A 81 -4.17 1.00 9.25
C GLN A 81 -3.01 0.11 9.72
N VAL A 82 -2.05 0.64 10.49
CA VAL A 82 -0.83 -0.10 10.86
C VAL A 82 -1.00 -0.83 12.20
N LEU A 83 -1.35 -0.10 13.27
CA LEU A 83 -1.45 -0.66 14.62
C LEU A 83 -2.43 -1.84 14.75
N PRO A 84 -3.60 -1.86 14.08
CA PRO A 84 -4.53 -3.00 14.17
C PRO A 84 -3.95 -4.32 13.64
N GLN A 85 -2.84 -4.27 12.90
CA GLN A 85 -2.19 -5.44 12.33
C GLN A 85 -0.92 -5.86 13.10
N MET A 86 -0.55 -5.10 14.13
CA MET A 86 0.59 -5.40 14.99
C MET A 86 0.20 -6.36 16.09
N ASN A 87 1.14 -7.21 16.49
CA ASN A 87 0.99 -8.13 17.62
C ASN A 87 1.77 -7.62 18.84
N SER A 88 1.47 -8.18 20.01
CA SER A 88 2.28 -7.92 21.20
C SER A 88 3.69 -8.48 21.04
N TYR A 89 4.71 -7.74 21.49
CA TYR A 89 6.09 -8.24 21.51
C TYR A 89 6.21 -9.48 22.42
N PRO A 90 6.95 -10.55 22.03
CA PRO A 90 7.89 -10.67 20.89
C PRO A 90 7.31 -11.37 19.64
N GLN A 91 5.98 -11.36 19.45
CA GLN A 91 5.36 -12.03 18.31
C GLN A 91 5.76 -11.38 16.98
N ALA A 92 5.52 -12.07 15.85
CA ALA A 92 5.77 -11.49 14.54
C ALA A 92 4.98 -10.18 14.36
N ARG A 93 5.55 -9.17 13.68
CA ARG A 93 4.93 -7.84 13.45
C ARG A 93 4.64 -7.06 14.75
N SER A 94 5.52 -7.16 15.74
CA SER A 94 5.37 -6.45 17.03
C SER A 94 6.19 -5.18 17.19
N VAL A 95 7.06 -4.86 16.23
CA VAL A 95 7.95 -3.69 16.28
C VAL A 95 7.66 -2.76 15.11
N LEU A 96 7.44 -1.47 15.40
CA LEU A 96 7.29 -0.42 14.40
C LEU A 96 8.62 0.34 14.28
N ILE A 97 9.20 0.33 13.08
CA ILE A 97 10.42 1.07 12.76
C ILE A 97 10.09 2.12 11.71
N LEU A 98 10.43 3.38 11.99
CA LEU A 98 10.26 4.52 11.08
C LEU A 98 11.64 5.12 10.76
N ASP A 99 11.78 5.73 9.59
CA ASP A 99 12.96 6.56 9.29
C ASP A 99 12.94 7.85 10.15
N ASN A 100 13.98 8.67 10.14
CA ASN A 100 14.04 9.88 10.98
C ASN A 100 13.38 11.11 10.32
N ALA A 101 12.27 10.94 9.60
CA ALA A 101 11.59 12.06 8.96
C ALA A 101 10.90 12.97 10.00
N ARG A 102 10.94 14.30 9.78
CA ARG A 102 10.35 15.30 10.69
C ARG A 102 8.85 15.10 10.96
N ILE A 103 8.14 14.42 10.06
CA ILE A 103 6.70 14.14 10.21
C ILE A 103 6.39 13.12 11.31
N HIS A 104 7.38 12.31 11.72
CA HIS A 104 7.23 11.29 12.77
C HIS A 104 7.43 11.85 14.18
N HIS A 105 8.02 13.06 14.28
CA HIS A 105 8.19 13.80 15.53
C HIS A 105 6.89 14.56 15.88
N ASP A 106 5.77 13.85 15.90
CA ASP A 106 4.47 14.36 16.37
C ASP A 106 4.24 13.86 17.79
N ASP A 107 4.20 14.77 18.77
CA ASP A 107 4.06 14.40 20.18
C ASP A 107 2.78 13.59 20.42
N GLY A 108 1.69 13.93 19.72
CA GLY A 108 0.44 13.20 19.81
C GLY A 108 0.49 11.77 19.26
N LEU A 109 1.36 11.49 18.28
CA LEU A 109 1.61 10.12 17.83
C LEU A 109 2.44 9.35 18.86
N LEU A 110 3.47 9.99 19.43
CA LEU A 110 4.35 9.35 20.42
C LEU A 110 3.59 8.99 21.70
N GLU A 111 2.79 9.92 22.24
CA GLU A 111 1.93 9.67 23.42
C GLU A 111 0.96 8.50 23.17
N TYR A 112 0.41 8.41 21.96
CA TYR A 112 -0.47 7.30 21.58
C TYR A 112 0.28 5.96 21.52
N LEU A 113 1.49 5.93 20.95
CA LEU A 113 2.30 4.71 20.87
C LEU A 113 2.80 4.24 22.24
N ASP A 114 3.15 5.17 23.14
CA ASP A 114 3.51 4.89 24.53
C ASP A 114 2.34 4.24 25.29
N ALA A 115 1.12 4.78 25.11
CA ALA A 115 -0.08 4.21 25.72
C ALA A 115 -0.40 2.78 25.25
N PHE A 116 0.07 2.40 24.06
CA PHE A 116 -0.05 1.04 23.52
C PHE A 116 1.12 0.11 23.92
N GLY A 117 2.12 0.60 24.67
CA GLY A 117 3.27 -0.20 25.10
C GLY A 117 4.23 -0.56 23.96
N LEU A 118 4.29 0.28 22.91
CA LEU A 118 4.98 -0.01 21.65
C LEU A 118 6.27 0.79 21.42
N PHE A 119 6.75 1.54 22.41
CA PHE A 119 7.85 2.49 22.19
C PHE A 119 9.02 2.31 23.17
N GLU A 120 10.22 2.18 22.61
CA GLU A 120 11.47 2.38 23.31
C GLU A 120 12.35 3.25 22.39
N LYS A 121 12.77 4.41 22.89
CA LYS A 121 13.53 5.40 22.10
C LYS A 121 15.00 4.98 22.09
N ILE A 122 15.47 4.45 20.96
CA ILE A 122 16.89 4.12 20.73
C ILE A 122 17.67 5.36 20.33
#